data_AF-A0AAD1DYA8-F1
#
_entry.id   AF-A0AAD1DYA8-F1
#
_cell.length_a   1.000
_cell.length_b   1.000
_cell.length_c   1.000
_cell.angle_alpha   90.00
_cell.angle_beta   90.00
_cell.angle_gamma   90.00
#
_symmetry.space_group_name_H-M   'P 1'
#
loop_
_entity.id
_entity.type
_entity.pdbx_description
1 polymer ?
#
loop_
_entity_poly.entity_id
_entity_poly.type
_entity_poly.pdbx_seq_one_letter_code
_entity_poly.pdbx_strand_id
1 'polypeptide(L)'
;MALDNLISLSFSKSDLEIIDKAIQDIQTVLVGKTINLTPDQRQQYGRIAEQNKLFVNKAKSYMEQYAQHVPGFLDKAEFDRDYIAREQVEQRLQLLDSITEQLSDTKVLLDHDNYHNAISFYRNIRFLSEENVPGTNVVYEDMKQFFIIPQQPQSPPPPASNNDNP
;
A
#
# COMPACT_ATOMS: atom_id res chain seq x y z
N MET A 1 26.92 10.83 -13.28
CA MET A 1 26.57 11.83 -12.25
C MET A 1 25.58 11.15 -11.33
N ALA A 2 25.87 11.07 -10.03
CA ALA A 2 24.95 10.44 -9.07
C ALA A 2 23.67 11.29 -9.01
N LEU A 3 22.52 10.62 -9.04
CA LEU A 3 21.21 11.24 -8.86
C LEU A 3 21.02 11.55 -7.37
N ASP A 4 21.80 12.49 -6.84
CA ASP A 4 21.69 12.95 -5.47
C ASP A 4 20.65 14.08 -5.41
N ASN A 5 19.71 14.00 -4.46
CA ASN A 5 18.65 14.98 -4.25
C ASN A 5 17.63 15.06 -5.41
N LEU A 6 16.91 13.96 -5.61
CA LEU A 6 15.89 13.77 -6.63
C LEU A 6 14.74 14.77 -6.54
N ILE A 7 14.33 15.16 -5.33
CA ILE A 7 13.27 16.16 -5.13
C ILE A 7 13.57 17.12 -3.97
N SER A 8 12.97 18.31 -4.02
CA SER A 8 12.98 19.28 -2.92
C SER A 8 11.57 19.85 -2.74
N LEU A 9 10.92 19.49 -1.64
CA LEU A 9 9.58 19.95 -1.29
C LEU A 9 9.42 20.04 0.22
N SER A 10 8.44 20.83 0.64
CA SER A 10 8.02 20.95 2.03
C SER A 10 6.54 21.29 2.07
N PHE A 11 5.82 20.73 3.04
CA PHE A 11 4.44 21.11 3.31
C PHE A 11 4.41 22.21 4.36
N SER A 12 3.69 23.30 4.11
CA SER A 12 3.41 24.27 5.17
C SER A 12 2.43 23.67 6.18
N LYS A 13 2.39 24.22 7.39
CA LYS A 13 1.38 23.84 8.38
C LYS A 13 -0.04 24.02 7.84
N SER A 14 -0.27 25.09 7.08
CA SER A 14 -1.59 25.36 6.48
C SER A 14 -1.97 24.30 5.44
N ASP A 15 -1.03 23.81 4.65
CA ASP A 15 -1.31 22.76 3.65
C ASP A 15 -1.76 21.47 4.34
N LEU A 16 -1.05 21.07 5.40
CA LEU A 16 -1.37 19.87 6.17
C LEU A 16 -2.74 19.99 6.85
N GLU A 17 -3.05 21.14 7.46
CA GLU A 17 -4.37 21.38 8.08
C GLU A 17 -5.52 21.28 7.05
N ILE A 18 -5.32 21.76 5.82
CA ILE A 18 -6.30 21.65 4.74
C ILE A 18 -6.50 20.18 4.34
N ILE A 19 -5.40 19.44 4.16
CA ILE A 19 -5.45 18.02 3.80
C ILE A 19 -6.15 17.21 4.89
N ASP A 20 -5.76 17.40 6.15
CA ASP A 20 -6.34 16.68 7.30
C ASP A 20 -7.84 16.97 7.42
N LYS A 21 -8.24 18.23 7.24
CA LYS A 21 -9.66 18.61 7.24
C LYS A 21 -10.44 17.94 6.12
N ALA A 22 -9.89 17.88 4.90
CA ALA A 22 -10.53 17.24 3.77
C ALA A 22 -10.70 15.73 3.99
N ILE A 23 -9.68 15.05 4.55
CA ILE A 23 -9.75 13.63 4.93
C ILE A 23 -10.83 13.42 5.99
N GLN A 24 -10.88 14.27 7.01
CA GLN A 24 -11.90 14.18 8.07
C GLN A 24 -13.32 14.37 7.52
N ASP A 25 -13.51 15.27 6.56
CA ASP A 25 -14.80 15.49 5.91
C ASP A 25 -15.24 14.27 5.09
N ILE A 26 -14.30 13.68 4.33
CA ILE A 26 -14.54 12.43 3.59
C ILE A 26 -14.97 11.32 4.56
N GLN A 27 -14.22 11.12 5.65
CA GLN A 27 -14.54 10.12 6.66
C GLN A 27 -15.94 10.34 7.27
N THR A 28 -16.28 11.59 7.58
CA THR A 28 -17.58 11.96 8.16
C THR A 28 -18.73 11.63 7.21
N VAL A 29 -18.59 11.93 5.91
CA VAL A 29 -19.61 11.63 4.90
C VAL A 29 -19.80 10.11 4.71
N LEU A 30 -18.74 9.33 4.88
CA LEU A 30 -18.76 7.87 4.70
C LEU A 30 -19.34 7.11 5.89
N VAL A 31 -19.57 7.76 7.04
CA VAL A 31 -20.19 7.12 8.21
C VAL A 31 -21.56 6.52 7.84
N GLY A 32 -21.72 5.22 8.09
CA GLY A 32 -22.94 4.47 7.77
C GLY A 32 -23.13 4.16 6.27
N LYS A 33 -22.15 4.48 5.41
CA LYS A 33 -22.17 4.19 3.96
C LYS A 33 -21.09 3.20 3.51
N THR A 34 -20.10 2.95 4.36
CA THR A 34 -19.00 2.02 4.09
C THR A 34 -19.03 0.84 5.04
N ILE A 35 -18.48 -0.28 4.59
CA ILE A 35 -18.40 -1.52 5.35
C ILE A 35 -16.94 -2.00 5.31
N ASN A 36 -16.41 -2.36 6.47
CA ASN A 36 -15.10 -2.98 6.58
C ASN A 36 -15.27 -4.50 6.51
N LEU A 37 -14.69 -5.12 5.49
CA LEU A 37 -14.67 -6.58 5.37
C LEU A 37 -13.51 -7.16 6.19
N THR A 38 -13.78 -8.24 6.92
CA THR A 38 -12.71 -9.08 7.48
C THR A 38 -11.92 -9.77 6.36
N PRO A 39 -10.71 -10.30 6.62
CA PRO A 39 -9.98 -11.10 5.64
C PRO A 39 -10.81 -12.26 5.08
N ASP A 40 -11.53 -12.98 5.94
CA ASP A 40 -12.40 -14.11 5.55
C ASP A 40 -13.57 -13.65 4.68
N GLN A 41 -14.23 -12.54 5.02
CA GLN A 41 -15.30 -11.97 4.21
C GLN A 41 -14.78 -11.51 2.84
N ARG A 42 -13.59 -10.91 2.81
CA ARG A 42 -12.94 -10.50 1.56
C ARG A 42 -12.60 -11.71 0.69
N GLN A 43 -12.19 -12.83 1.29
CA GLN A 43 -11.97 -14.08 0.56
C GLN A 43 -13.29 -14.70 0.07
N GLN A 44 -14.31 -14.73 0.92
CA GLN A 44 -15.63 -15.32 0.63
C GLN A 44 -16.35 -14.59 -0.50
N TYR A 45 -16.47 -13.27 -0.41
CA TYR A 45 -17.15 -12.47 -1.44
C TYR A 45 -16.25 -12.21 -2.64
N GLY A 46 -14.93 -12.26 -2.45
CA GLY A 46 -13.93 -12.09 -3.49
C GLY A 46 -14.04 -10.72 -4.19
N ARG A 47 -13.20 -10.53 -5.20
CA ARG A 47 -13.40 -9.48 -6.19
C ARG A 47 -14.12 -10.11 -7.38
N ILE A 48 -15.20 -9.50 -7.85
CA ILE A 48 -15.71 -9.85 -9.18
C ILE A 48 -14.65 -9.42 -10.21
N ALA A 49 -14.23 -10.35 -11.06
CA ALA A 49 -13.32 -10.05 -12.16
C ALA A 49 -13.96 -9.02 -13.10
N GLU A 50 -13.14 -8.22 -13.81
CA GLU A 50 -13.62 -7.20 -14.75
C GLU A 50 -14.62 -7.76 -15.77
N GLN A 51 -14.40 -8.99 -16.25
CA GLN A 51 -15.33 -9.67 -17.15
C GLN A 51 -16.73 -9.84 -16.55
N ASN A 52 -16.82 -10.10 -15.24
CA ASN A 52 -18.10 -10.26 -14.54
C ASN A 52 -18.77 -8.89 -14.32
N LYS A 53 -18.00 -7.80 -14.17
CA LYS A 53 -18.57 -6.44 -14.17
C LYS A 53 -19.21 -6.11 -15.52
N LEU A 54 -18.57 -6.48 -16.63
CA LEU A 54 -19.13 -6.29 -17.98
C LEU A 54 -20.42 -7.09 -18.17
N PHE A 55 -20.50 -8.31 -17.63
CA PHE A 55 -21.73 -9.08 -17.60
C PHE A 55 -22.85 -8.35 -16.85
N VAL A 56 -22.57 -7.80 -15.66
CA VAL A 56 -23.56 -7.03 -14.88
C VAL A 56 -24.08 -5.82 -15.68
N ASN A 57 -23.20 -5.08 -16.35
CA ASN A 57 -23.59 -3.95 -17.19
C ASN A 57 -24.51 -4.39 -18.35
N LYS A 58 -24.17 -5.51 -18.99
CA LYS A 58 -24.98 -6.09 -20.08
C LYS A 58 -26.34 -6.59 -19.58
N ALA A 59 -26.36 -7.26 -18.44
CA ALA A 59 -27.57 -7.77 -17.80
C ALA A 59 -28.52 -6.62 -17.43
N LYS A 60 -28.00 -5.53 -16.84
CA LYS A 60 -28.80 -4.32 -16.56
C LYS A 60 -29.49 -3.80 -17.82
N SER A 61 -28.73 -3.63 -18.90
CA SER A 61 -29.26 -3.17 -20.19
C SER A 61 -30.37 -4.08 -20.73
N TYR A 62 -30.22 -5.41 -20.60
CA TYR A 62 -31.26 -6.34 -21.03
C TYR A 62 -32.48 -6.38 -20.11
N MET A 63 -32.31 -6.21 -18.80
CA MET A 63 -33.45 -6.09 -17.89
C MET A 63 -34.30 -4.84 -18.19
N GLU A 64 -33.68 -3.76 -18.67
CA GLU A 64 -34.38 -2.54 -19.12
C GLU A 64 -35.10 -2.75 -20.47
N GLN A 65 -34.46 -3.43 -21.43
CA GLN A 65 -35.05 -3.69 -22.75
C GLN A 65 -36.16 -4.75 -22.73
N TYR A 66 -36.02 -5.75 -21.86
CA TYR A 66 -36.89 -6.93 -21.83
C TYR A 66 -37.52 -7.11 -20.43
N ALA A 67 -38.23 -6.09 -19.96
CA ALA A 67 -38.81 -6.05 -18.61
C ALA A 67 -39.72 -7.28 -18.31
N GLN A 68 -40.41 -7.82 -19.31
CA GLN A 68 -41.25 -9.02 -19.17
C GLN A 68 -40.46 -10.30 -18.83
N HIS A 69 -39.15 -10.32 -19.04
CA HIS A 69 -38.27 -11.45 -18.73
C HIS A 69 -37.50 -11.26 -17.42
N VAL A 70 -37.71 -10.13 -16.73
CA VAL A 70 -37.18 -9.93 -15.38
C VAL A 70 -37.90 -10.91 -14.44
N PRO A 71 -37.19 -11.81 -13.73
CA PRO A 71 -37.82 -12.76 -12.84
C PRO A 71 -38.58 -12.05 -11.72
N GLY A 72 -39.81 -12.48 -11.42
CA GLY A 72 -40.65 -11.82 -10.40
C GLY A 72 -40.11 -11.89 -8.96
N PHE A 73 -39.13 -12.75 -8.70
CA PHE A 73 -38.45 -12.83 -7.39
C PHE A 73 -37.25 -11.88 -7.28
N LEU A 74 -36.81 -11.27 -8.39
CA LEU A 74 -35.71 -10.32 -8.38
C LEU A 74 -36.26 -8.93 -8.00
N ASP A 75 -35.72 -8.34 -6.92
CA ASP A 75 -35.95 -6.93 -6.63
C ASP A 75 -35.12 -6.08 -7.60
N LYS A 76 -35.72 -5.74 -8.75
CA LYS A 76 -35.09 -4.91 -9.76
C LYS A 76 -34.77 -3.50 -9.26
N ALA A 77 -35.58 -2.96 -8.35
CA ALA A 77 -35.37 -1.62 -7.83
C ALA A 77 -34.15 -1.56 -6.91
N GLU A 78 -33.94 -2.58 -6.07
CA GLU A 78 -32.71 -2.72 -5.27
C GLU A 78 -31.49 -2.93 -6.16
N PHE A 79 -31.58 -3.82 -7.16
CA PHE A 79 -30.48 -4.01 -8.11
C PHE A 79 -30.06 -2.70 -8.80
N ASP A 80 -31.00 -1.85 -9.18
CA ASP A 80 -30.68 -0.55 -9.79
C ASP A 80 -30.01 0.41 -8.81
N ARG A 81 -30.45 0.44 -7.54
CA ARG A 81 -29.80 1.23 -6.48
C ARG A 81 -28.37 0.77 -6.26
N ASP A 82 -28.14 -0.54 -6.14
CA ASP A 82 -26.81 -1.13 -5.97
C ASP A 82 -25.90 -0.85 -7.17
N TYR A 83 -26.43 -0.96 -8.38
CA TYR A 83 -25.68 -0.68 -9.59
C TYR A 83 -25.15 0.77 -9.62
N ILE A 84 -26.02 1.73 -9.28
CA ILE A 84 -25.66 3.15 -9.22
C ILE A 84 -24.68 3.40 -8.08
N ALA A 85 -24.95 2.84 -6.90
CA ALA A 85 -24.08 2.97 -5.73
C ALA A 85 -22.68 2.40 -5.97
N ARG A 86 -22.56 1.30 -6.73
CA ARG A 86 -21.27 0.71 -7.14
C ARG A 86 -20.47 1.66 -8.01
N GLU A 87 -21.06 2.19 -9.08
CA GLU A 87 -20.38 3.13 -9.99
C GLU A 87 -19.92 4.38 -9.23
N GLN A 88 -20.80 4.85 -8.36
CA GLN A 88 -20.50 5.88 -7.41
C GLN A 88 -19.23 5.53 -6.60
N VAL A 89 -19.23 4.46 -5.80
CA VAL A 89 -18.06 4.11 -4.99
C VAL A 89 -16.79 3.95 -5.83
N GLU A 90 -16.88 3.33 -7.01
CA GLU A 90 -15.75 3.08 -7.91
C GLU A 90 -15.06 4.38 -8.38
N GLN A 91 -15.82 5.41 -8.75
CA GLN A 91 -15.26 6.70 -9.13
C GLN A 91 -14.47 7.38 -7.99
N ARG A 92 -14.90 7.22 -6.73
CA ARG A 92 -14.18 7.79 -5.58
C ARG A 92 -12.93 7.00 -5.25
N LEU A 93 -13.00 5.67 -5.35
CA LEU A 93 -11.82 4.82 -5.21
C LEU A 93 -10.73 5.23 -6.20
N GLN A 94 -11.08 5.43 -7.48
CA GLN A 94 -10.11 5.87 -8.49
C GLN A 94 -9.42 7.20 -8.15
N LEU A 95 -10.18 8.19 -7.64
CA LEU A 95 -9.61 9.47 -7.22
C LEU A 95 -8.66 9.32 -6.02
N LEU A 96 -9.07 8.54 -5.01
CA LEU A 96 -8.26 8.29 -3.81
C LEU A 96 -7.02 7.45 -4.13
N ASP A 97 -7.14 6.47 -5.02
CA ASP A 97 -6.02 5.64 -5.48
C ASP A 97 -4.96 6.52 -6.17
N SER A 98 -5.38 7.44 -7.05
CA SER A 98 -4.44 8.37 -7.70
C SER A 98 -3.72 9.28 -6.71
N ILE A 99 -4.42 9.83 -5.71
CA ILE A 99 -3.79 10.64 -4.65
C ILE A 99 -2.81 9.79 -3.83
N THR A 100 -3.19 8.54 -3.52
CA THR A 100 -2.35 7.60 -2.77
C THR A 100 -1.07 7.27 -3.55
N GLU A 101 -1.19 7.05 -4.86
CA GLU A 101 -0.06 6.79 -5.76
C GLU A 101 0.89 8.00 -5.78
N GLN A 102 0.38 9.22 -5.96
CA GLN A 102 1.21 10.44 -5.94
C GLN A 102 1.99 10.62 -4.62
N LEU A 103 1.32 10.39 -3.48
CA LEU A 103 1.97 10.47 -2.16
C LEU A 103 3.01 9.34 -1.98
N SER A 104 2.70 8.14 -2.45
CA SER A 104 3.60 6.98 -2.38
C SER A 104 4.86 7.21 -3.21
N ASP A 105 4.73 7.66 -4.46
CA ASP A 105 5.85 7.94 -5.35
C ASP A 105 6.73 9.07 -4.81
N THR A 106 6.10 10.14 -4.31
CA THR A 106 6.81 11.24 -3.65
C THR A 106 7.61 10.74 -2.44
N LYS A 107 7.01 9.87 -1.62
CA LYS A 107 7.67 9.27 -0.46
C LYS A 107 8.86 8.41 -0.88
N VAL A 108 8.76 7.62 -1.95
CA VAL A 108 9.87 6.81 -2.46
C VAL A 108 11.08 7.68 -2.80
N LEU A 109 10.85 8.83 -3.44
CA LEU A 109 11.92 9.77 -3.78
C LEU A 109 12.53 10.41 -2.54
N LEU A 110 11.71 10.83 -1.57
CA LEU A 110 12.20 11.35 -0.28
C LEU A 110 13.02 10.31 0.50
N ASP A 111 12.55 9.06 0.55
CA ASP A 111 13.25 7.97 1.22
C ASP A 111 14.60 7.69 0.55
N HIS A 112 14.64 7.71 -0.79
CA HIS A 112 15.86 7.54 -1.55
C HIS A 112 16.90 8.62 -1.22
N ASP A 113 16.48 9.89 -1.21
CA ASP A 113 17.35 11.02 -0.89
C ASP A 113 17.85 10.97 0.56
N ASN A 114 16.93 10.70 1.50
CA ASN A 114 17.28 10.56 2.91
C ASN A 114 18.26 9.41 3.15
N TYR A 115 18.06 8.26 2.50
CA TYR A 115 18.95 7.12 2.63
C TYR A 115 20.35 7.41 2.07
N HIS A 116 20.46 8.04 0.89
CA HIS A 116 21.75 8.40 0.31
C HIS A 116 22.52 9.40 1.17
N ASN A 117 21.82 10.40 1.73
CA ASN A 117 22.40 11.34 2.68
C ASN A 117 22.86 10.65 3.97
N ALA A 118 22.06 9.73 4.51
CA ALA A 118 22.42 8.95 5.70
C ALA A 118 23.65 8.06 5.46
N ILE A 119 23.76 7.43 4.28
CA ILE A 119 24.95 6.64 3.89
C ILE A 119 26.20 7.52 3.81
N SER A 120 26.08 8.73 3.25
CA SER A 120 27.19 9.68 3.17
C SER A 120 27.66 10.11 4.56
N PHE A 121 26.71 10.38 5.46
CA PHE A 121 27.00 10.68 6.86
C PHE A 121 27.68 9.50 7.57
N TYR A 122 27.15 8.28 7.42
CA TYR A 122 27.75 7.07 7.99
C TYR A 122 29.21 6.85 7.52
N ARG A 123 29.47 7.02 6.22
CA ARG A 123 30.84 6.92 5.65
C ARG A 123 31.78 7.95 6.25
N ASN A 124 31.29 9.19 6.44
CA ASN A 124 32.07 10.25 7.08
C ASN A 124 32.37 9.92 8.56
N ILE A 125 31.37 9.46 9.31
CA ILE A 125 31.54 9.05 10.72
C ILE A 125 32.55 7.91 10.85
N ARG A 126 32.49 6.91 9.95
CA ARG A 126 33.48 5.84 9.91
C ARG A 126 34.90 6.39 9.70
N PHE A 127 35.09 7.27 8.72
CA PHE A 127 36.39 7.90 8.45
C PHE A 127 36.90 8.67 9.68
N LEU A 128 36.05 9.49 10.32
CA LEU A 128 36.44 10.25 11.51
C LEU A 128 36.74 9.34 12.73
N SER A 129 36.07 8.18 12.83
CA SER A 129 36.37 7.17 13.84
C SER A 129 37.73 6.52 13.61
N GLU A 130 38.06 6.18 12.36
CA GLU A 130 39.38 5.66 11.97
C GLU A 130 40.51 6.68 12.24
N GLU A 131 40.24 7.98 12.09
CA GLU A 131 41.14 9.09 12.44
C GLU A 131 41.17 9.44 13.96
N ASN A 132 40.50 8.65 14.81
CA ASN A 132 40.44 8.82 16.27
C ASN A 132 39.88 10.17 16.74
N VAL A 133 38.96 10.78 15.98
CA VAL A 133 38.27 11.99 16.42
C VAL A 133 37.45 11.69 17.69
N PRO A 134 37.58 12.47 18.79
CA PRO A 134 36.87 12.18 20.02
C PRO A 134 35.35 12.08 19.83
N GLY A 135 34.75 11.01 20.38
CA GLY A 135 33.31 10.79 20.38
C GLY A 135 32.73 10.08 19.15
N THR A 136 33.47 9.95 18.04
CA THR A 136 32.94 9.35 16.81
C THR A 136 32.88 7.82 16.85
N ASN A 137 33.74 7.15 17.62
CA ASN A 137 33.74 5.69 17.77
C ASN A 137 32.40 5.14 18.27
N VAL A 138 31.78 5.81 19.25
CA VAL A 138 30.47 5.39 19.80
C VAL A 138 29.38 5.52 18.75
N VAL A 139 29.38 6.62 17.99
CA VAL A 139 28.41 6.85 16.90
C VAL A 139 28.61 5.84 15.77
N TYR A 140 29.86 5.56 15.39
CA TYR A 140 30.16 4.58 14.35
C TYR A 140 29.70 3.18 14.73
N GLU A 141 30.05 2.69 15.92
CA GLU A 141 29.66 1.34 16.35
C GLU A 141 28.13 1.19 16.47
N ASP A 142 27.43 2.25 16.90
CA ASP A 142 25.96 2.25 16.91
C ASP A 142 25.39 2.20 15.48
N MET A 143 25.86 3.01 14.55
CA MET A 143 25.35 3.00 13.18
C MET A 143 25.72 1.73 12.40
N LYS A 144 26.88 1.15 12.68
CA LYS A 144 27.40 -0.06 12.02
C LYS A 144 26.48 -1.26 12.18
N GLN A 145 25.70 -1.33 13.28
CA GLN A 145 24.78 -2.43 13.55
C GLN A 145 23.74 -2.61 12.43
N PHE A 146 23.36 -1.54 11.72
CA PHE A 146 22.40 -1.57 10.62
C PHE A 146 22.93 -2.17 9.31
N PHE A 147 24.25 -2.42 9.21
CA PHE A 147 24.90 -3.01 8.03
C PHE A 147 25.36 -4.45 8.24
N ILE A 148 25.10 -5.02 9.42
CA ILE A 148 25.42 -6.41 9.71
C ILE A 148 24.28 -7.27 9.18
N ILE A 149 24.56 -8.11 8.18
CA ILE A 149 23.61 -9.11 7.69
C ILE A 149 23.36 -10.12 8.82
N PRO A 150 22.12 -10.36 9.26
CA PRO A 150 21.83 -11.47 10.16
C PRO A 150 22.26 -12.77 9.48
N GLN A 151 23.21 -13.51 10.06
CA GLN A 151 23.48 -14.86 9.60
C GLN A 151 22.19 -15.66 9.75
N GLN A 152 21.66 -16.20 8.65
CA GLN A 152 20.57 -17.18 8.75
C GLN A 152 21.03 -18.30 9.70
N PRO A 153 20.16 -18.78 10.61
CA PRO A 153 20.48 -19.96 11.39
C PRO A 153 20.85 -21.08 10.40
N GLN A 154 22.08 -21.60 10.48
CA GLN A 154 22.49 -22.74 9.68
C GLN A 154 21.53 -23.90 10.01
N SER A 155 20.78 -24.36 9.01
CA SER A 155 20.01 -25.60 9.14
C SER A 155 20.96 -26.72 9.56
N PRO A 156 20.62 -27.53 10.58
CA PRO A 156 21.48 -28.60 11.04
C PRO A 156 21.76 -29.59 9.89
N PRO A 157 22.97 -30.17 9.82
CA PRO A 157 23.31 -31.12 8.77
C PRO A 157 22.34 -32.31 8.80
N PRO A 158 21.96 -32.87 7.63
CA PRO A 158 21.06 -34.00 7.58
C PRO A 158 21.69 -35.21 8.29
N PRO A 159 20.87 -36.03 8.99
CA PRO A 159 21.37 -37.18 9.71
C PRO A 159 22.02 -38.20 8.75
N ALA A 160 23.12 -38.80 9.21
CA ALA A 160 23.87 -39.79 8.46
C ALA A 160 22.97 -40.99 8.08
N SER A 161 22.95 -41.31 6.79
CA SER A 161 22.23 -42.47 6.26
C SER A 161 23.00 -43.74 6.65
N ASN A 162 22.58 -44.39 7.74
CA ASN A 162 23.04 -45.74 8.06
C ASN A 162 22.45 -46.70 7.01
N ASN A 163 23.27 -47.10 6.04
CA ASN A 163 22.98 -48.23 5.19
C ASN A 163 23.26 -49.51 5.99
N ASP A 164 22.25 -49.97 6.74
CA ASP A 164 22.13 -51.38 7.09
C ASP A 164 21.07 -52.01 6.20
N ASN A 165 21.49 -52.99 5.40
CA ASN A 165 20.59 -54.01 4.87
C ASN A 165 21.36 -55.34 4.88
N PRO A 166 20.66 -56.48 4.99
CA PRO A 166 20.93 -57.59 5.91
C PRO A 166 22.17 -58.44 5.61
#